data_AF-A0AAE0YJK9-F1
#
_entry.id   AF-A0AAE0YJK9-F1
#
_cell.length_a   1.000
_cell.length_b   1.000
_cell.length_c   1.000
_cell.angle_alpha   90.00
_cell.angle_beta   90.00
_cell.angle_gamma   90.00
#
_symmetry.space_group_name_H-M   'P 1'
#
loop_
_entity.id
_entity.type
_entity.pdbx_description
1 polymer ?
#
loop_
_entity_poly.entity_id
_entity_poly.type
_entity_poly.pdbx_seq_one_letter_code
_entity_poly.pdbx_strand_id
1 'polypeptide(L)'
;MKIFKAERFLKTIRLEIGVTHERFYCQECPISHPSKVMLKMVLNRPKPQEEKIIAEEQASFREERSTKEHIFNPRILGERYLQHQQSMYHDFVDFYKSLCRVWDAPYVHTTSIPT
;
A
#
# COMPACT_ATOMS: atom_id res chain seq x y z
N MET A 1 4.18 17.37 -34.27
CA MET A 1 4.70 16.16 -33.62
C MET A 1 3.73 15.77 -32.51
N LYS A 2 3.14 14.59 -32.60
CA LYS A 2 1.79 14.30 -32.10
C LYS A 2 1.75 14.07 -30.57
N ILE A 3 0.82 14.72 -29.89
CA ILE A 3 0.41 14.59 -28.48
C ILE A 3 -0.28 13.21 -28.23
N PHE A 4 0.13 12.15 -28.93
CA PHE A 4 -0.65 10.92 -29.10
C PHE A 4 -0.24 9.73 -28.23
N LYS A 5 0.64 9.90 -27.22
CA LYS A 5 1.14 8.77 -26.43
C LYS A 5 0.61 8.67 -24.99
N ALA A 6 0.23 9.77 -24.36
CA ALA A 6 -0.24 9.74 -22.96
C ALA A 6 -1.65 9.16 -22.81
N GLU A 7 -2.59 9.57 -23.67
CA GLU A 7 -3.98 9.09 -23.60
C GLU A 7 -4.12 7.60 -23.92
N ARG A 8 -3.26 7.07 -24.80
CA ARG A 8 -3.26 5.66 -25.18
C ARG A 8 -2.76 4.78 -24.03
N PHE A 9 -1.78 5.26 -23.26
CA PHE A 9 -1.28 4.57 -22.07
C PHE A 9 -2.33 4.52 -20.95
N LEU A 10 -2.99 5.66 -20.67
CA LEU A 10 -4.08 5.71 -19.68
C LEU A 10 -5.28 4.84 -20.10
N LYS A 11 -5.61 4.78 -21.40
CA LYS A 11 -6.66 3.89 -21.91
C LYS A 11 -6.28 2.41 -21.86
N THR A 12 -5.00 2.08 -22.06
CA THR A 12 -4.50 0.69 -21.98
C THR A 12 -4.51 0.22 -20.53
N ILE A 13 -4.04 1.03 -19.58
CA ILE A 13 -4.16 0.76 -18.14
C ILE A 13 -5.64 0.54 -17.78
N ARG A 14 -6.55 1.40 -18.25
CA ARG A 14 -7.98 1.33 -17.93
C ARG A 14 -8.72 0.11 -18.49
N LEU A 15 -8.16 -0.58 -19.51
CA LEU A 15 -8.80 -1.74 -20.14
C LEU A 15 -8.35 -3.08 -19.53
N GLU A 16 -7.17 -3.15 -18.90
CA GLU A 16 -6.68 -4.38 -18.25
C GLU A 16 -7.18 -4.55 -16.81
N ILE A 17 -7.62 -3.46 -16.16
CA ILE A 17 -8.36 -3.53 -14.88
C ILE A 17 -9.79 -3.94 -15.22
N GLY A 18 -10.05 -5.24 -15.31
CA GLY A 18 -11.40 -5.77 -15.25
C GLY A 18 -12.05 -5.26 -13.97
N VAL A 19 -12.92 -4.26 -14.07
CA VAL A 19 -13.70 -3.76 -12.94
C VAL A 19 -14.77 -4.80 -12.65
N THR A 20 -14.43 -5.84 -11.89
CA THR A 20 -15.41 -6.65 -11.19
C THR A 20 -16.07 -5.75 -10.16
N HIS A 21 -17.32 -5.40 -10.44
CA HIS A 21 -18.10 -4.42 -9.70
C HIS A 21 -18.64 -5.02 -8.38
N GLU A 22 -17.77 -5.60 -7.55
CA GLU A 22 -18.14 -5.98 -6.18
C GLU A 22 -18.22 -4.72 -5.33
N ARG A 23 -19.38 -4.46 -4.73
CA ARG A 23 -19.55 -3.33 -3.81
C ARG A 23 -18.80 -3.64 -2.51
N PHE A 24 -17.61 -3.10 -2.35
CA PHE A 24 -16.87 -3.14 -1.10
C PHE A 24 -17.46 -2.11 -0.13
N TYR A 25 -18.17 -2.57 0.90
CA TYR A 25 -18.60 -1.70 2.00
C TYR A 25 -17.42 -1.46 2.94
N CYS A 26 -17.04 -0.18 3.12
CA CYS A 26 -16.09 0.22 4.15
C CYS A 26 -16.80 0.22 5.51
N GLN A 27 -16.33 -0.60 6.45
CA GLN A 27 -16.86 -0.63 7.80
C GLN A 27 -16.17 0.46 8.64
N GLU A 28 -16.91 1.50 9.02
CA GLU A 28 -16.42 2.53 9.93
C GLU A 28 -16.63 2.10 11.39
N CYS A 29 -15.57 2.18 12.20
CA CYS A 29 -15.62 1.87 13.64
C CYS A 29 -15.40 3.15 14.45
N PRO A 30 -16.46 3.82 14.96
CA PRO A 30 -16.30 5.05 15.73
C PRO A 30 -15.66 4.75 17.10
N ILE A 31 -14.49 5.34 17.32
CA ILE A 31 -13.75 5.25 18.58
C ILE A 31 -14.13 6.43 19.50
N SER A 32 -14.19 6.19 20.82
CA SER A 32 -14.43 7.27 21.80
C SER A 32 -13.33 8.36 21.75
N HIS A 33 -13.69 9.59 22.13
CA HIS A 33 -12.76 10.73 22.16
C HIS A 33 -11.46 10.48 22.96
N PRO A 34 -11.49 9.99 24.21
CA PRO A 34 -10.26 9.72 24.96
C PRO A 34 -9.43 8.61 24.31
N SER A 35 -10.07 7.59 23.76
CA SER A 35 -9.38 6.49 23.09
C SER A 35 -8.68 6.94 21.79
N LYS A 36 -9.22 7.92 21.06
CA LYS A 36 -8.51 8.54 19.91
C LYS A 36 -7.23 9.26 20.34
N VAL A 37 -7.27 9.99 21.45
CA VAL A 37 -6.09 10.68 22.01
C VAL A 37 -5.05 9.66 22.45
N MET A 38 -5.47 8.62 23.16
CA MET A 38 -4.60 7.51 23.56
C MET A 38 -3.95 6.82 22.36
N LEU A 39 -4.72 6.52 21.32
CA LEU A 39 -4.23 5.89 20.10
C LEU A 39 -3.15 6.74 19.43
N LYS A 40 -3.35 8.07 19.34
CA LYS A 40 -2.34 8.99 18.79
C LYS A 40 -1.04 8.98 19.60
N MET A 41 -1.13 8.90 20.93
CA MET A 41 0.06 8.78 21.79
C MET A 41 0.78 7.45 21.59
N VAL A 42 0.04 6.35 21.46
CA VAL A 42 0.62 5.02 21.21
C VAL A 42 1.29 4.97 19.84
N LEU A 43 0.62 5.46 18.79
CA LEU A 43 1.13 5.49 17.41
C LEU A 43 2.41 6.33 17.27
N ASN A 44 2.55 7.41 18.05
CA ASN A 44 3.76 8.25 17.99
C ASN A 44 5.02 7.58 18.56
N ARG A 45 4.88 6.52 19.38
CA ARG A 45 6.03 5.84 20.00
C ARG A 45 6.86 5.00 19.02
N PRO A 46 6.27 4.15 18.15
CA PRO A 46 7.03 3.33 17.20
C PRO A 46 7.50 4.07 15.94
N LYS A 47 6.99 5.27 15.64
CA LYS A 47 7.37 6.05 14.43
C LYS A 47 8.89 6.06 14.11
N PRO A 48 9.81 6.36 15.04
CA PRO A 48 11.24 6.40 14.72
C PRO A 48 11.87 5.03 14.42
N GLN A 49 11.22 3.93 14.84
CA GLN A 49 11.64 2.58 14.53
C GLN A 49 11.03 2.11 13.21
N GLU A 50 9.77 2.47 12.97
CA GLU A 50 9.04 2.18 11.74
C GLU A 50 9.78 2.70 10.50
N GLU A 51 10.27 3.94 10.53
CA GLU A 51 11.03 4.53 9.42
C GLU A 51 12.31 3.77 9.05
N LYS A 52 12.88 3.01 9.99
CA LYS A 52 14.08 2.20 9.77
C LYS A 52 13.78 0.81 9.21
N ILE A 53 12.57 0.31 9.44
CA ILE A 53 12.15 -1.05 9.05
C ILE A 53 11.44 -1.03 7.70
N ILE A 54 10.66 0.02 7.43
CA ILE A 54 9.87 0.14 6.20
C ILE A 54 10.78 0.39 4.98
N ALA A 55 10.54 -0.36 3.90
CA ALA A 55 11.25 -0.21 2.63
C ALA A 55 11.07 1.21 2.04
N GLU A 56 12.11 1.73 1.39
CA GLU A 56 12.08 3.08 0.79
C GLU A 56 11.00 3.24 -0.30
N GLU A 57 10.62 2.15 -0.95
CA GLU A 57 9.60 2.13 -2.01
C GLU A 57 8.17 2.27 -1.46
N GLN A 58 7.95 1.96 -0.17
CA GLN A 58 6.64 2.14 0.46
C GLN A 58 6.39 3.62 0.73
N ALA A 59 5.36 4.16 0.07
CA ALA A 59 4.94 5.55 0.21
C ALA A 59 3.69 5.74 1.08
N SER A 60 2.94 4.66 1.35
CA SER A 60 1.69 4.73 2.11
C SER A 60 1.96 4.95 3.60
N PHE A 61 1.16 5.80 4.25
CA PHE A 61 1.18 6.08 5.70
C PHE A 61 2.48 6.69 6.26
N ARG A 62 3.40 7.14 5.40
CA ARG A 62 4.63 7.83 5.83
C ARG A 62 4.46 9.35 5.73
N GLU A 63 5.09 10.04 6.69
CA GLU A 63 5.26 11.49 6.59
C GLU A 63 6.21 11.81 5.43
N GLU A 64 5.99 12.95 4.76
CA GLU A 64 6.79 13.46 3.64
C GLU A 64 6.81 12.65 2.34
N ARG A 65 6.08 11.52 2.25
CA ARG A 65 5.90 10.77 0.99
C ARG A 65 4.56 11.06 0.34
N SER A 66 4.60 11.44 -0.94
CA SER A 66 3.39 11.70 -1.73
C SER A 66 3.08 10.55 -2.69
N THR A 67 1.79 10.29 -2.92
CA THR A 67 1.32 9.37 -3.97
C THR A 67 1.88 9.72 -5.35
N LYS A 68 2.24 10.99 -5.59
CA LYS A 68 2.88 11.43 -6.84
C LYS A 68 4.21 10.75 -7.09
N GLU A 69 5.05 10.61 -6.06
CA GLU A 69 6.34 9.91 -6.18
C GLU A 69 6.13 8.43 -6.49
N HIS A 70 5.13 7.82 -5.84
CA HIS A 70 4.80 6.42 -6.04
C HIS A 70 4.27 6.11 -7.44
N ILE A 71 3.52 7.03 -8.07
CA ILE A 71 3.09 6.91 -9.46
C ILE A 71 4.24 7.21 -10.44
N PHE A 72 5.16 8.08 -10.05
CA PHE A 72 6.25 8.52 -10.91
C PHE A 72 7.31 7.42 -11.12
N ASN A 73 7.66 6.66 -10.08
CA ASN A 73 8.62 5.56 -10.17
C ASN A 73 8.27 4.49 -11.23
N PRO A 74 7.08 3.85 -11.21
CA PRO A 74 6.71 2.86 -12.23
C PRO A 74 6.60 3.49 -13.62
N ARG A 75 6.27 4.78 -13.72
CA ARG A 75 6.29 5.50 -14.99
C ARG A 75 7.69 5.63 -15.57
N ILE A 76 8.69 6.01 -14.78
CA ILE A 76 10.09 6.07 -15.23
C ILE A 76 10.56 4.68 -15.64
N LEU A 77 10.25 3.65 -14.84
CA LEU A 77 10.60 2.28 -15.18
C LEU A 77 9.98 1.87 -16.52
N GLY A 78 8.69 2.10 -16.73
CA GLY A 78 8.04 1.84 -18.02
C GLY A 78 8.69 2.57 -19.20
N GLU A 79 9.08 3.84 -19.01
CA GLU A 79 9.78 4.61 -20.04
C GLU A 79 11.18 4.04 -20.35
N ARG A 80 11.92 3.55 -19.36
CA ARG A 80 13.23 2.92 -19.54
C ARG A 80 13.14 1.56 -20.25
N TYR A 81 12.22 0.70 -19.85
CA TYR A 81 12.02 -0.59 -20.52
C TYR A 81 11.59 -0.41 -21.99
N LEU A 82 10.76 0.60 -22.26
CA LEU A 82 10.38 0.96 -23.62
C LEU A 82 11.56 1.47 -24.47
N GLN A 83 12.50 2.22 -23.87
CA GLN A 83 13.73 2.64 -24.56
C GLN A 83 14.62 1.46 -24.94
N HIS A 84 14.71 0.45 -24.07
CA HIS A 84 15.55 -0.74 -24.28
C HIS A 84 14.85 -1.89 -25.03
N GLN A 85 13.61 -1.67 -25.52
CA GLN A 85 12.78 -2.69 -26.17
C GLN A 85 12.62 -3.99 -25.33
N GLN A 86 12.61 -3.85 -24.00
CA GLN A 86 12.39 -4.95 -23.08
C GLN A 86 10.90 -5.05 -22.71
N SER A 87 10.39 -6.26 -22.62
CA SER A 87 9.03 -6.51 -22.11
C SER A 87 8.96 -6.24 -20.61
N MET A 88 8.03 -5.39 -20.18
CA MET A 88 7.72 -5.13 -18.78
C MET A 88 6.35 -5.74 -18.46
N TYR A 89 6.28 -6.51 -17.38
CA TYR A 89 5.04 -7.03 -16.82
C TYR A 89 4.80 -6.36 -15.47
N HIS A 90 3.58 -5.88 -15.22
CA HIS A 90 3.22 -5.23 -13.98
C HIS A 90 2.13 -6.05 -13.30
N ASP A 91 2.43 -6.57 -12.10
CA ASP A 91 1.45 -7.29 -11.28
C ASP A 91 0.83 -6.34 -10.25
N PHE A 92 -0.49 -6.29 -10.20
CA PHE A 92 -1.23 -5.48 -9.25
C PHE A 92 -1.78 -6.38 -8.14
N VAL A 93 -1.10 -6.36 -6.99
CA VAL A 93 -1.51 -7.11 -5.80
C VAL A 93 -2.30 -6.19 -4.88
N ASP A 94 -3.53 -6.58 -4.53
CA ASP A 94 -4.36 -5.92 -3.54
C ASP A 94 -4.90 -6.92 -2.50
N PHE A 95 -5.01 -6.48 -1.25
CA PHE A 95 -5.44 -7.32 -0.14
C PHE A 95 -6.92 -7.10 0.19
N TYR A 96 -7.71 -8.18 0.13
CA TYR A 96 -9.13 -8.12 0.51
C TYR A 96 -9.33 -7.93 2.02
N LYS A 97 -9.84 -6.76 2.42
CA LYS A 97 -10.15 -6.39 3.81
C LYS A 97 -8.94 -6.54 4.76
N SER A 98 -7.78 -6.02 4.36
CA SER A 98 -6.52 -6.13 5.12
C SER A 98 -6.63 -5.72 6.60
N LEU A 99 -7.29 -4.60 6.88
CA LEU A 99 -7.45 -4.09 8.27
C LEU A 99 -8.33 -4.97 9.16
N CYS A 100 -9.21 -5.79 8.58
CA CYS A 100 -10.07 -6.71 9.34
C CYS A 100 -9.43 -8.09 9.54
N ARG A 101 -8.35 -8.40 8.83
CA ARG A 101 -7.71 -9.72 8.80
C ARG A 101 -6.30 -9.69 9.39
N VAL A 102 -6.01 -8.72 10.25
CA VAL A 102 -4.78 -8.70 11.04
C VAL A 102 -4.85 -9.88 12.01
N TRP A 103 -3.81 -10.73 12.00
CA TRP A 103 -3.74 -11.88 12.90
C TRP A 103 -3.34 -11.39 14.29
N ASP A 104 -4.25 -11.53 15.24
CA ASP A 104 -3.88 -11.46 16.66
C ASP A 104 -3.10 -12.73 16.99
N ALA A 105 -1.77 -12.63 17.01
CA ALA A 105 -0.95 -13.73 17.50
C ALA A 105 -1.36 -14.02 18.95
N PRO A 106 -1.81 -15.24 19.30
CA PRO A 106 -2.01 -15.58 20.69
C PRO A 106 -0.63 -15.53 21.36
N TYR A 107 -0.48 -14.70 22.39
CA TYR A 107 0.53 -14.92 23.41
C TYR A 107 0.19 -16.26 24.08
N VAL A 108 0.61 -17.36 23.44
CA VAL A 108 0.54 -18.68 24.04
C VAL A 108 1.50 -18.62 25.21
N HIS A 109 0.94 -18.67 26.41
CA HIS A 109 1.67 -18.93 27.63
C HIS A 109 2.73 -20.00 27.35
N THR A 110 3.99 -19.65 27.51
CA THR A 110 5.09 -20.61 27.65
C THR A 110 4.83 -21.40 28.92
N THR A 111 3.96 -22.40 28.81
CA THR A 111 3.89 -23.49 29.76
C THR A 111 5.26 -24.15 29.73
N SER A 112 5.94 -24.03 30.87
CA SER A 112 7.04 -24.86 31.36
C SER A 112 7.52 -25.93 30.37
N ILE A 113 8.74 -25.74 29.85
CA ILE A 113 9.55 -26.81 29.28
C ILE A 113 9.71 -27.89 30.36
N PRO A 114 9.22 -29.14 30.17
CA PRO A 114 9.61 -30.22 31.04
C PRO A 114 11.05 -30.61 30.67
N THR A 115 11.88 -30.65 31.70
CA THR A 115 13.26 -31.14 31.67
C THR A 115 13.30 -32.64 31.45
#